data_AF-A0A2N1CYV8-F1
#
_entry.id   AF-A0A2N1CYV8-F1
#
_cell.length_a   1.000
_cell.length_b   1.000
_cell.length_c   1.000
_cell.angle_alpha   90.00
_cell.angle_beta   90.00
_cell.angle_gamma   90.00
#
_symmetry.space_group_name_H-M   'P 1'
#
loop_
_entity.id
_entity.type
_entity.pdbx_description
1 polymer ?
#
loop_
_entity_poly.entity_id
_entity_poly.type
_entity_poly.pdbx_seq_one_letter_code
_entity_poly.pdbx_strand_id
1 'polypeptide(L)'
;LVLGDIDGDGDLDVLAGNFNQSNKLYLNEGSGSFSTTGVNIGNERGSTRALTLGDIDGDGDLDVLDGNNGANKLYRQVSFMTHAGRVVSNKVNDTETDILAVRFNVTQTSNTPTTRNTRIDYYVSNNGGIQWHQVTPGQVFAFPDAGTDDLRWKAQLRSLSPSRTPLLSQVTLEQVNPNDLDGDGILDVDDAFPLFAIGALLDTDNDGAPNECDAACIALGMNADDDDDGDGVLDVNDAFPLDFIEDSLDTDNDG
;
A
#
# COMPACT_ATOMS: atom_id res chain seq x y z
N LEU A 1 11.27 33.78 1.82
CA LEU A 1 11.44 32.37 2.22
C LEU A 1 10.08 31.72 2.15
N VAL A 2 10.00 30.44 1.83
CA VAL A 2 8.80 29.60 1.96
C VAL A 2 9.22 28.27 2.58
N LEU A 3 8.30 27.65 3.33
CA LEU A 3 8.48 26.32 3.89
C LEU A 3 7.57 25.35 3.15
N GLY A 4 8.06 24.15 2.93
CA GLY A 4 7.29 23.05 2.39
C GLY A 4 8.13 21.78 2.46
N ASP A 5 7.46 20.65 2.46
CA ASP A 5 8.09 19.34 2.41
C ASP A 5 8.47 19.06 0.94
N ILE A 6 9.61 19.60 0.51
CA ILE A 6 9.99 19.69 -0.91
C ILE A 6 10.54 18.34 -1.37
N ASP A 7 11.27 17.63 -0.52
CA ASP A 7 11.63 16.23 -0.79
C ASP A 7 10.60 15.21 -0.26
N GLY A 8 9.55 15.68 0.40
CA GLY A 8 8.39 14.90 0.81
C GLY A 8 8.68 13.86 1.92
N ASP A 9 9.79 14.02 2.64
CA ASP A 9 10.17 13.10 3.72
C ASP A 9 9.34 13.28 5.01
N GLY A 10 8.44 14.27 5.03
CA GLY A 10 7.55 14.59 6.14
C GLY A 10 8.07 15.74 7.01
N ASP A 11 9.28 16.23 6.77
CA ASP A 11 9.88 17.35 7.45
C ASP A 11 9.79 18.63 6.59
N LEU A 12 9.61 19.79 7.24
CA LEU A 12 9.57 21.05 6.48
C LEU A 12 10.97 21.49 6.06
N ASP A 13 11.15 21.66 4.75
CA ASP A 13 12.33 22.26 4.13
C ASP A 13 12.21 23.79 4.03
N VAL A 14 13.32 24.43 3.71
CA VAL A 14 13.38 25.89 3.50
C VAL A 14 13.79 26.20 2.07
N LEU A 15 12.97 27.00 1.40
CA LEU A 15 13.33 27.63 0.15
C LEU A 15 13.56 29.14 0.31
N ALA A 16 14.75 29.58 -0.07
CA ALA A 16 15.20 30.96 -0.01
C ALA A 16 15.28 31.61 -1.38
N GLY A 17 14.47 32.65 -1.56
CA GLY A 17 14.54 33.56 -2.70
C GLY A 17 15.64 34.57 -2.45
N ASN A 18 16.55 34.76 -3.41
CA ASN A 18 17.71 35.62 -3.22
C ASN A 18 17.73 36.84 -4.15
N PHE A 19 18.55 37.82 -3.78
CA PHE A 19 18.78 39.04 -4.57
C PHE A 19 20.09 38.94 -5.35
N ASN A 20 20.00 38.96 -6.68
CA ASN A 20 21.13 38.87 -7.61
C ASN A 20 21.99 37.60 -7.40
N GLN A 21 21.37 36.53 -6.91
CA GLN A 21 21.97 35.23 -6.62
C GLN A 21 20.95 34.13 -6.91
N SER A 22 21.41 32.90 -7.11
CA SER A 22 20.53 31.73 -7.24
C SER A 22 19.67 31.56 -6.00
N ASN A 23 18.40 31.18 -6.20
CA ASN A 23 17.54 30.71 -5.12
C ASN A 23 18.12 29.42 -4.52
N LYS A 24 17.91 29.23 -3.22
CA LYS A 24 18.53 28.16 -2.43
C LYS A 24 17.47 27.27 -1.79
N LEU A 25 17.67 25.96 -1.88
CA LEU A 25 16.95 24.94 -1.11
C LEU A 25 17.82 24.47 0.05
N TYR A 26 17.21 24.31 1.21
CA TYR A 26 17.82 23.74 2.40
C TYR A 26 16.93 22.60 2.89
N LEU A 27 17.44 21.38 2.76
CA LEU A 27 16.74 20.18 3.20
C LEU A 27 16.86 20.01 4.72
N ASN A 28 15.77 19.63 5.36
CA ASN A 28 15.69 19.31 6.77
C ASN A 28 15.55 17.81 6.98
N GLU A 29 16.62 17.14 7.40
CA GLU A 29 16.58 15.70 7.64
C GLU A 29 16.04 15.33 9.04
N GLY A 30 14.96 15.98 9.49
CA GLY A 30 14.27 15.71 10.76
C GLY A 30 14.92 16.24 12.04
N SER A 31 16.10 16.87 11.95
CA SER A 31 16.80 17.44 13.12
C SER A 31 16.57 18.94 13.32
N GLY A 32 15.89 19.60 12.37
CA GLY A 32 15.78 21.07 12.31
C GLY A 32 17.11 21.77 12.00
N SER A 33 18.14 21.02 11.62
CA SER A 33 19.46 21.54 11.25
C SER A 33 19.61 21.57 9.73
N PHE A 34 20.07 22.69 9.21
CA PHE A 34 20.23 22.91 7.77
C PHE A 34 21.71 23.04 7.38
N SER A 35 22.05 22.60 6.17
CA SER A 35 23.35 22.90 5.55
C SER A 35 23.56 24.41 5.45
N THR A 36 24.75 24.91 5.77
CA THR A 36 25.04 26.35 5.72
C THR A 36 25.08 26.91 4.29
N THR A 37 25.28 26.07 3.28
CA THR A 37 25.43 26.51 1.89
C THR A 37 24.16 26.37 1.06
N GLY A 38 23.25 25.47 1.45
CA GLY A 38 22.10 25.06 0.65
C GLY A 38 22.45 24.55 -0.75
N VAL A 39 21.43 24.18 -1.51
CA VAL A 39 21.51 23.74 -2.91
C VAL A 39 20.93 24.81 -3.81
N ASN A 40 21.55 25.08 -4.96
CA ASN A 40 20.97 25.99 -5.95
C ASN A 40 19.83 25.26 -6.69
N ILE A 41 18.62 25.82 -6.71
CA ILE A 41 17.49 25.27 -7.49
C ILE A 41 17.52 25.71 -8.97
N GLY A 42 18.44 26.61 -9.32
CA GLY A 42 18.62 27.16 -10.66
C GLY A 42 19.95 27.89 -10.81
N ASN A 43 20.31 28.23 -12.04
CA ASN A 43 21.55 28.93 -12.36
C ASN A 43 21.36 30.45 -12.54
N GLU A 44 20.10 30.89 -12.56
CA GLU A 44 19.74 32.29 -12.73
C GLU A 44 20.06 33.10 -11.49
N ARG A 45 20.40 34.37 -11.71
CA ARG A 45 20.72 35.33 -10.63
C ARG A 45 19.69 36.45 -10.61
N GLY A 46 18.42 36.06 -10.52
CA GLY A 46 17.28 36.95 -10.44
C GLY A 46 17.22 37.73 -9.13
N SER A 47 16.20 38.59 -9.02
CA SER A 47 15.84 39.27 -7.78
C SER A 47 14.47 38.76 -7.37
N THR A 48 14.47 37.68 -6.59
CA THR A 48 13.25 36.99 -6.17
C THR A 48 12.51 37.84 -5.14
N ARG A 49 11.23 38.11 -5.41
CA ARG A 49 10.32 38.90 -4.58
C ARG A 49 9.24 38.06 -3.91
N ALA A 50 8.85 36.98 -4.56
CA ALA A 50 7.86 36.04 -4.07
C ALA A 50 8.29 34.61 -4.36
N LEU A 51 7.90 33.70 -3.48
CA LEU A 51 8.00 32.27 -3.66
C LEU A 51 6.67 31.66 -3.26
N THR A 52 6.21 30.68 -4.02
CA THR A 52 5.09 29.84 -3.65
C THR A 52 5.37 28.41 -4.08
N LEU A 53 4.77 27.48 -3.35
CA LEU A 53 4.89 26.05 -3.58
C LEU A 53 3.52 25.50 -3.98
N GLY A 54 3.50 24.51 -4.86
CA GLY A 54 2.29 23.78 -5.21
C GLY A 54 2.58 22.73 -6.27
N ASP A 55 1.82 21.66 -6.26
CA ASP A 55 1.84 20.63 -7.31
C ASP A 55 1.13 21.19 -8.56
N ILE A 56 1.89 21.65 -9.56
CA ILE A 56 1.34 22.33 -10.74
C ILE A 56 0.99 21.35 -11.86
N ASP A 57 1.63 20.20 -11.91
CA ASP A 57 1.43 19.20 -12.96
C ASP A 57 0.63 17.97 -12.52
N GLY A 58 0.30 17.86 -11.23
CA GLY A 58 -0.53 16.80 -10.66
C GLY A 58 0.24 15.51 -10.40
N ASP A 59 1.57 15.55 -10.32
CA ASP A 59 2.40 14.37 -10.06
C ASP A 59 2.62 14.06 -8.58
N GLY A 60 2.14 14.94 -7.69
CA GLY A 60 2.18 14.79 -6.25
C GLY A 60 3.43 15.37 -5.58
N ASP A 61 4.39 15.91 -6.35
CA ASP A 61 5.55 16.61 -5.83
C ASP A 61 5.29 18.13 -5.75
N LEU A 62 5.88 18.83 -4.76
CA LEU A 62 5.74 20.29 -4.66
C LEU A 62 6.66 21.00 -5.67
N ASP A 63 6.07 21.68 -6.64
CA ASP A 63 6.81 22.58 -7.53
C ASP A 63 7.06 23.95 -6.89
N VAL A 64 8.03 24.67 -7.45
CA VAL A 64 8.35 26.05 -7.04
C VAL A 64 7.96 27.04 -8.13
N LEU A 65 7.12 28.01 -7.77
CA LEU A 65 6.91 29.20 -8.58
C LEU A 65 7.58 30.41 -7.92
N ASP A 66 8.48 31.06 -8.66
CA ASP A 66 9.15 32.27 -8.23
C ASP A 66 8.62 33.53 -8.95
N GLY A 67 8.43 34.58 -8.15
CA GLY A 67 8.08 35.92 -8.63
C GLY A 67 9.32 36.79 -8.64
N ASN A 68 9.74 37.27 -9.80
CA ASN A 68 10.98 38.03 -9.97
C ASN A 68 10.70 39.46 -10.47
N ASN A 69 11.66 40.37 -10.28
CA ASN A 69 11.63 41.69 -10.96
C ASN A 69 11.71 41.57 -12.50
N GLY A 70 12.12 40.40 -13.03
CA GLY A 70 12.13 40.06 -14.45
C GLY A 70 11.07 39.01 -14.77
N ALA A 71 11.44 38.01 -15.59
CA ALA A 71 10.55 36.88 -15.85
C ALA A 71 10.40 35.99 -14.60
N ASN A 72 9.16 35.66 -14.26
CA ASN A 72 8.83 34.62 -13.28
C ASN A 72 9.30 33.25 -13.78
N LYS A 73 9.58 32.33 -12.85
CA LYS A 73 10.05 30.98 -13.15
C LYS A 73 9.20 29.94 -12.45
N LEU A 74 9.02 28.83 -13.14
CA LEU A 74 8.52 27.59 -12.59
C LEU A 74 9.68 26.60 -12.59
N TYR A 75 10.01 26.09 -11.41
CA TYR A 75 10.90 24.94 -11.24
C TYR A 75 10.01 23.75 -10.94
N ARG A 76 9.84 22.89 -11.95
CA ARG A 76 9.14 21.63 -11.75
C ARG A 76 10.04 20.67 -11.01
N GLN A 77 9.52 20.08 -9.95
CA GLN A 77 10.17 18.92 -9.37
C GLN A 77 10.06 17.79 -10.39
N VAL A 78 11.21 17.21 -10.72
CA VAL A 78 11.25 15.98 -11.49
C VAL A 78 11.99 15.02 -10.61
N SER A 79 11.30 13.99 -10.11
CA SER A 79 11.79 13.14 -9.02
C SER A 79 13.23 12.70 -9.29
N PHE A 80 14.18 13.29 -8.54
CA PHE A 80 15.61 13.03 -8.71
C PHE A 80 15.94 11.68 -8.09
N MET A 81 15.81 10.61 -8.87
CA MET A 81 16.23 9.27 -8.46
C MET A 81 17.75 9.21 -8.32
N THR A 82 18.29 9.50 -7.14
CA THR A 82 19.74 9.37 -6.90
C THR A 82 20.14 7.97 -6.40
N HIS A 83 19.19 7.13 -5.97
CA HIS A 83 19.42 5.71 -5.68
C HIS A 83 18.30 4.85 -6.27
N ALA A 84 18.35 4.61 -7.58
CA ALA A 84 17.47 3.66 -8.25
C ALA A 84 18.11 2.27 -8.26
N GLY A 85 17.57 1.36 -7.45
CA GLY A 85 17.91 -0.06 -7.48
C GLY A 85 16.74 -0.86 -8.05
N ARG A 86 16.99 -1.73 -9.03
CA ARG A 86 16.00 -2.69 -9.53
C ARG A 86 16.50 -4.10 -9.29
N VAL A 87 15.71 -4.90 -8.58
CA VAL A 87 15.92 -6.34 -8.45
C VAL A 87 14.76 -7.04 -9.13
N VAL A 88 15.07 -8.04 -9.95
CA VAL A 88 14.10 -8.92 -10.59
C VAL A 88 14.44 -10.33 -10.18
N SER A 89 13.42 -11.11 -9.83
CA SER A 89 13.60 -12.52 -9.49
C SER A 89 14.05 -13.33 -10.70
N ASN A 90 14.68 -14.47 -10.42
CA ASN A 90 14.65 -15.57 -11.36
C ASN A 90 13.23 -16.16 -11.44
N LYS A 91 13.05 -17.15 -12.32
CA LYS A 91 11.87 -17.98 -12.39
C LYS A 91 11.54 -18.55 -11.00
N VAL A 92 10.35 -18.24 -10.48
CA VAL A 92 9.92 -18.66 -9.13
C VAL A 92 9.35 -20.08 -9.17
N ASN A 93 8.69 -20.46 -10.26
CA ASN A 93 8.14 -21.78 -10.49
C ASN A 93 8.43 -22.26 -11.92
N ASP A 94 8.52 -23.57 -12.16
CA ASP A 94 8.79 -24.12 -13.49
C ASP A 94 7.63 -24.93 -14.08
N THR A 95 6.63 -25.27 -13.27
CA THR A 95 5.57 -26.24 -13.62
C THR A 95 4.19 -25.59 -13.75
N GLU A 96 3.85 -24.69 -12.83
CA GLU A 96 2.56 -23.99 -12.82
C GLU A 96 2.62 -22.74 -13.70
N THR A 97 1.69 -22.62 -14.63
CA THR A 97 1.66 -21.51 -15.61
C THR A 97 0.36 -20.70 -15.57
N ASP A 98 -0.68 -21.24 -14.93
CA ASP A 98 -2.03 -20.71 -14.82
C ASP A 98 -2.31 -20.16 -13.41
N ILE A 99 -1.32 -19.51 -12.80
CA ILE A 99 -1.49 -18.84 -11.51
C ILE A 99 -2.40 -17.62 -11.68
N LEU A 100 -3.53 -17.64 -10.97
CA LEU A 100 -4.57 -16.61 -10.98
C LEU A 100 -4.55 -15.72 -9.75
N ALA A 101 -4.04 -16.19 -8.60
CA ALA A 101 -3.94 -15.37 -7.39
C ALA A 101 -2.64 -15.64 -6.62
N VAL A 102 -2.05 -14.58 -6.07
CA VAL A 102 -0.84 -14.66 -5.23
C VAL A 102 -0.89 -13.69 -4.06
N ARG A 103 -0.32 -14.10 -2.93
CA ARG A 103 0.01 -13.21 -1.82
C ARG A 103 1.50 -12.88 -1.88
N PHE A 104 1.83 -11.59 -1.98
CA PHE A 104 3.20 -11.11 -2.03
C PHE A 104 3.63 -10.59 -0.66
N ASN A 105 4.64 -11.17 -0.04
CA ASN A 105 5.08 -10.81 1.30
C ASN A 105 6.56 -10.39 1.30
N VAL A 106 6.88 -9.36 2.08
CA VAL A 106 8.25 -8.83 2.19
C VAL A 106 8.65 -8.53 3.62
N THR A 107 9.92 -8.76 3.92
CA THR A 107 10.55 -8.31 5.15
C THR A 107 11.53 -7.19 4.82
N GLN A 108 11.40 -6.04 5.49
CA GLN A 108 12.27 -4.87 5.32
C GLN A 108 13.04 -4.59 6.61
N THR A 109 14.34 -4.27 6.51
CA THR A 109 15.23 -4.15 7.68
C THR A 109 15.64 -2.71 8.04
N SER A 110 15.30 -1.69 7.25
CA SER A 110 15.56 -0.28 7.58
C SER A 110 14.44 0.68 7.15
N ASN A 111 13.99 1.47 8.12
CA ASN A 111 13.06 2.62 8.14
C ASN A 111 11.68 2.47 7.47
N THR A 112 10.68 2.83 8.28
CA THR A 112 9.24 2.55 8.22
C THR A 112 8.50 3.10 6.99
N PRO A 113 7.31 2.54 6.66
CA PRO A 113 6.45 2.91 5.51
C PRO A 113 5.93 4.36 5.49
N THR A 114 6.38 5.21 6.40
CA THR A 114 5.79 6.52 6.68
C THR A 114 6.47 7.67 5.96
N THR A 115 7.58 7.46 5.26
CA THR A 115 8.16 8.50 4.38
C THR A 115 7.68 8.24 2.96
N ARG A 116 6.83 9.13 2.43
CA ARG A 116 6.26 8.99 1.06
C ARG A 116 7.32 8.95 -0.04
N ASN A 117 8.56 9.34 0.30
CA ASN A 117 9.65 9.62 -0.64
C ASN A 117 10.85 8.67 -0.58
N THR A 118 10.81 7.68 0.31
CA THR A 118 11.63 6.48 0.17
C THR A 118 10.74 5.25 0.26
N ARG A 119 10.51 4.59 -0.87
CA ARG A 119 9.66 3.39 -0.95
C ARG A 119 10.23 2.36 -1.91
N ILE A 120 9.74 1.15 -1.80
CA ILE A 120 9.95 0.11 -2.81
C ILE A 120 8.61 -0.13 -3.48
N ASP A 121 8.56 0.08 -4.80
CA ASP A 121 7.43 -0.36 -5.59
C ASP A 121 7.61 -1.87 -5.88
N TYR A 122 6.61 -2.67 -5.53
CA TYR A 122 6.63 -4.12 -5.72
C TYR A 122 5.75 -4.53 -6.88
N TYR A 123 6.19 -5.52 -7.64
CA TYR A 123 5.47 -6.02 -8.80
C TYR A 123 5.53 -7.53 -8.87
N VAL A 124 4.46 -8.12 -9.39
CA VAL A 124 4.36 -9.54 -9.74
C VAL A 124 4.01 -9.70 -11.22
N SER A 125 4.29 -10.88 -11.77
CA SER A 125 4.03 -11.25 -13.16
C SER A 125 3.75 -12.75 -13.20
N ASN A 126 2.67 -13.17 -13.87
CA ASN A 126 2.37 -14.57 -14.19
C ASN A 126 2.65 -14.93 -15.67
N ASN A 127 3.47 -14.15 -16.37
CA ASN A 127 3.84 -14.39 -17.76
C ASN A 127 5.34 -14.19 -18.03
N GLY A 128 6.20 -14.68 -17.13
CA GLY A 128 7.65 -14.67 -17.34
C GLY A 128 8.30 -13.28 -17.29
N GLY A 129 7.57 -12.27 -16.81
CA GLY A 129 8.02 -10.88 -16.70
C GLY A 129 7.74 -10.03 -17.93
N ILE A 130 6.86 -10.47 -18.83
CA ILE A 130 6.41 -9.70 -19.99
C ILE A 130 5.50 -8.55 -19.55
N GLN A 131 4.58 -8.82 -18.62
CA GLN A 131 3.66 -7.85 -18.01
C GLN A 131 3.85 -7.82 -16.50
N TRP A 132 3.88 -6.63 -15.92
CA TRP A 132 4.08 -6.43 -14.49
C TRP A 132 2.88 -5.72 -13.87
N HIS A 133 2.39 -6.27 -12.77
CA HIS A 133 1.32 -5.69 -11.97
C HIS A 133 1.90 -5.20 -10.65
N GLN A 134 1.61 -3.96 -10.27
CA GLN A 134 2.03 -3.42 -8.99
C GLN A 134 1.19 -4.05 -7.87
N VAL A 135 1.83 -4.41 -6.75
CA VAL A 135 1.18 -5.07 -5.62
C VAL A 135 1.55 -4.42 -4.29
N THR A 136 0.67 -4.59 -3.32
CA THR A 136 0.90 -4.20 -1.92
C THR A 136 1.33 -5.44 -1.14
N PRO A 137 2.47 -5.41 -0.44
CA PRO A 137 2.86 -6.54 0.38
C PRO A 137 1.83 -6.87 1.46
N GLY A 138 1.61 -8.16 1.72
CA GLY A 138 0.61 -8.67 2.67
C GLY A 138 -0.79 -8.84 2.07
N GLN A 139 -1.09 -8.19 0.96
CA GLN A 139 -2.38 -8.32 0.28
C GLN A 139 -2.34 -9.40 -0.81
N VAL A 140 -3.49 -10.03 -1.03
CA VAL A 140 -3.70 -10.94 -2.15
C VAL A 140 -3.93 -10.13 -3.42
N PHE A 141 -3.30 -10.58 -4.50
CA PHE A 141 -3.45 -10.01 -5.83
C PHE A 141 -3.99 -11.06 -6.79
N ALA A 142 -5.16 -10.80 -7.37
CA ALA A 142 -5.74 -11.58 -8.44
C ALA A 142 -5.28 -11.04 -9.81
N PHE A 143 -4.72 -11.91 -10.63
CA PHE A 143 -4.35 -11.59 -12.00
C PHE A 143 -5.61 -11.45 -12.88
N PRO A 144 -5.64 -10.49 -13.82
CA PRO A 144 -6.78 -10.33 -14.73
C PRO A 144 -7.00 -11.52 -15.66
N ASP A 145 -5.93 -12.25 -16.00
CA ASP A 145 -5.94 -13.35 -16.95
C ASP A 145 -5.08 -14.50 -16.42
N ALA A 146 -5.43 -15.72 -16.84
CA ALA A 146 -4.58 -16.89 -16.62
C ALA A 146 -3.21 -16.65 -17.25
N GLY A 147 -2.17 -16.88 -16.44
CA GLY A 147 -0.79 -16.70 -16.85
C GLY A 147 -0.41 -17.56 -18.06
N THR A 148 0.73 -17.25 -18.66
CA THR A 148 1.24 -17.99 -19.82
C THR A 148 2.64 -18.55 -19.60
N ASP A 149 3.28 -18.21 -18.48
CA ASP A 149 4.65 -18.62 -18.14
C ASP A 149 4.87 -18.40 -16.63
N ASP A 150 6.13 -18.44 -16.19
CA ASP A 150 6.48 -18.42 -14.79
C ASP A 150 6.11 -17.16 -14.02
N LEU A 151 5.89 -17.39 -12.74
CA LEU A 151 5.75 -16.37 -11.73
C LEU A 151 7.11 -15.66 -11.53
N ARG A 152 7.08 -14.33 -11.57
CA ARG A 152 8.21 -13.48 -11.24
C ARG A 152 7.81 -12.33 -10.36
N TRP A 153 8.79 -11.79 -9.65
CA TRP A 153 8.65 -10.54 -8.92
C TRP A 153 9.75 -9.54 -9.29
N LYS A 154 9.43 -8.27 -9.09
CA LYS A 154 10.36 -7.16 -9.23
C LYS A 154 10.15 -6.19 -8.08
N ALA A 155 11.25 -5.73 -7.50
CA ALA A 155 11.28 -4.66 -6.52
C ALA A 155 12.05 -3.48 -7.12
N GLN A 156 11.47 -2.30 -7.05
CA GLN A 156 12.10 -1.07 -7.53
C GLN A 156 12.19 -0.06 -6.41
N LEU A 157 13.41 0.19 -5.95
CA LEU A 157 13.70 1.23 -4.98
C LEU A 157 13.49 2.60 -5.63
N ARG A 158 12.68 3.42 -4.95
CA ARG A 158 12.54 4.85 -5.17
C ARG A 158 13.06 5.51 -3.90
N SER A 159 14.23 6.12 -3.96
CA SER A 159 14.79 6.85 -2.82
C SER A 159 15.33 8.20 -3.24
N LEU A 160 14.92 9.24 -2.52
CA LEU A 160 15.51 10.58 -2.59
C LEU A 160 16.70 10.75 -1.63
N SER A 161 16.91 9.81 -0.68
CA SER A 161 18.01 9.88 0.30
C SER A 161 18.72 8.53 0.52
N PRO A 162 20.03 8.40 0.22
CA PRO A 162 20.80 7.19 0.51
C PRO A 162 20.86 6.83 2.00
N SER A 163 20.74 7.79 2.91
CA SER A 163 20.84 7.56 4.37
C SER A 163 19.61 6.86 4.95
N ARG A 164 18.47 6.86 4.24
CA ARG A 164 17.19 6.26 4.67
C ARG A 164 16.71 5.16 3.74
N THR A 165 17.59 4.59 2.92
CA THR A 165 17.23 3.55 1.94
C THR A 165 16.80 2.24 2.62
N PRO A 166 15.60 1.70 2.34
CA PRO A 166 15.15 0.42 2.87
C PRO A 166 15.95 -0.72 2.26
N LEU A 167 16.24 -1.70 3.11
CA LEU A 167 16.83 -2.96 2.72
C LEU A 167 15.72 -4.01 2.62
N LEU A 168 15.66 -4.69 1.47
CA LEU A 168 14.80 -5.84 1.25
C LEU A 168 15.57 -7.10 1.66
N SER A 169 15.20 -7.73 2.77
CA SER A 169 15.89 -8.91 3.29
C SER A 169 15.30 -10.22 2.78
N GLN A 170 13.98 -10.28 2.63
CA GLN A 170 13.27 -11.47 2.19
C GLN A 170 12.04 -11.09 1.37
N VAL A 171 11.76 -11.91 0.35
CA VAL A 171 10.52 -11.90 -0.44
C VAL A 171 9.96 -13.31 -0.44
N THR A 172 8.67 -13.44 -0.19
CA THR A 172 7.93 -14.69 -0.37
C THR A 172 6.71 -14.44 -1.26
N LEU A 173 6.43 -15.42 -2.12
CA LEU A 173 5.24 -15.50 -2.94
C LEU A 173 4.51 -16.77 -2.55
N GLU A 174 3.25 -16.63 -2.21
CA GLU A 174 2.36 -17.73 -1.91
C GLU A 174 1.28 -17.77 -2.97
N GLN A 175 1.10 -18.93 -3.62
CA GLN A 175 -0.02 -19.14 -4.53
C GLN A 175 -1.27 -19.31 -3.68
N VAL A 176 -2.34 -18.61 -4.05
CA VAL A 176 -3.62 -18.63 -3.34
C VAL A 176 -4.66 -19.27 -4.25
N ASN A 177 -5.62 -19.97 -3.66
CA ASN A 177 -6.78 -20.46 -4.40
C ASN A 177 -7.58 -19.25 -4.92
N PRO A 178 -7.83 -19.11 -6.23
CA PRO A 178 -8.56 -17.95 -6.74
C PRO A 178 -10.05 -17.93 -6.39
N ASN A 179 -10.59 -19.00 -5.79
CA ASN A 179 -11.97 -19.07 -5.31
C ASN A 179 -12.07 -19.09 -3.78
N ASP A 180 -10.95 -18.88 -3.08
CA ASP A 180 -10.81 -18.90 -1.62
C ASP A 180 -9.56 -18.06 -1.31
N LEU A 181 -9.75 -16.74 -1.31
CA LEU A 181 -8.65 -15.77 -1.35
C LEU A 181 -7.96 -15.58 0.00
N ASP A 182 -8.66 -15.82 1.10
CA ASP A 182 -8.07 -15.74 2.42
C ASP A 182 -7.54 -17.07 2.96
N GLY A 183 -7.96 -18.19 2.35
CA GLY A 183 -7.42 -19.52 2.57
C GLY A 183 -7.95 -20.19 3.82
N ASP A 184 -9.13 -19.82 4.32
CA ASP A 184 -9.74 -20.48 5.48
C ASP A 184 -10.53 -21.74 5.11
N GLY A 185 -10.80 -21.94 3.82
CA GLY A 185 -11.41 -23.14 3.26
C GLY A 185 -12.88 -22.98 2.90
N ILE A 186 -13.47 -21.81 3.12
CA ILE A 186 -14.78 -21.41 2.62
C ILE A 186 -14.58 -20.74 1.25
N LEU A 187 -15.46 -21.01 0.29
CA LEU A 187 -15.28 -20.44 -1.05
C LEU A 187 -15.80 -19.00 -1.06
N ASP A 188 -15.13 -18.09 -1.76
CA ASP A 188 -15.49 -16.66 -1.85
C ASP A 188 -16.97 -16.38 -2.23
N VAL A 189 -17.65 -17.36 -2.86
CA VAL A 189 -19.06 -17.25 -3.28
C VAL A 189 -20.04 -17.55 -2.16
N ASP A 190 -19.60 -18.31 -1.17
CA ASP A 190 -20.34 -18.77 -0.01
C ASP A 190 -19.78 -18.14 1.29
N ASP A 191 -18.83 -17.20 1.17
CA ASP A 191 -18.10 -16.55 2.26
C ASP A 191 -18.58 -15.10 2.48
N ALA A 192 -19.00 -14.77 3.70
CA ALA A 192 -19.42 -13.45 4.15
C ALA A 192 -18.26 -12.45 4.16
N PHE A 193 -17.03 -12.92 4.37
CA PHE A 193 -15.80 -12.14 4.37
C PHE A 193 -14.71 -12.73 3.45
N PRO A 194 -14.87 -12.73 2.11
CA PRO A 194 -13.98 -13.39 1.13
C PRO A 194 -12.50 -12.96 1.09
N LEU A 195 -12.09 -12.02 1.94
CA LEU A 195 -10.75 -11.45 2.00
C LEU A 195 -10.13 -11.55 3.40
N PHE A 196 -10.87 -12.06 4.38
CA PHE A 196 -10.50 -12.04 5.80
C PHE A 196 -10.82 -13.38 6.46
N ALA A 197 -9.80 -14.23 6.52
CA ALA A 197 -9.91 -15.56 7.10
C ALA A 197 -10.43 -15.51 8.54
N ILE A 198 -11.46 -16.29 8.82
CA ILE A 198 -12.10 -16.41 10.14
C ILE A 198 -11.17 -16.98 11.23
N GLY A 199 -10.15 -17.73 10.81
CA GLY A 199 -9.07 -18.21 11.66
C GLY A 199 -9.52 -19.33 12.61
N ALA A 200 -9.66 -19.01 13.90
CA ALA A 200 -10.04 -19.98 14.94
C ALA A 200 -11.35 -19.62 15.64
N LEU A 201 -12.06 -18.61 15.11
CA LEU A 201 -13.40 -18.29 15.56
C LEU A 201 -14.35 -19.43 15.17
N LEU A 202 -15.43 -19.56 15.92
CA LEU A 202 -16.48 -20.51 15.60
C LEU A 202 -17.32 -19.92 14.46
N ASP A 203 -17.76 -20.82 13.60
CA ASP A 203 -18.60 -20.59 12.43
C ASP A 203 -19.51 -21.82 12.35
N THR A 204 -20.76 -21.67 12.76
CA THR A 204 -21.67 -22.79 12.96
C THR A 204 -22.28 -23.25 11.64
N ASP A 205 -22.62 -22.33 10.73
CA ASP A 205 -23.21 -22.62 9.44
C ASP A 205 -22.18 -22.73 8.29
N ASN A 206 -20.94 -22.31 8.51
CA ASN A 206 -19.81 -22.28 7.58
C ASN A 206 -19.99 -21.28 6.43
N ASP A 207 -20.60 -20.13 6.69
CA ASP A 207 -20.71 -19.03 5.74
C ASP A 207 -19.55 -18.03 5.82
N GLY A 208 -18.58 -18.22 6.71
CA GLY A 208 -17.41 -17.35 6.86
C GLY A 208 -17.62 -16.16 7.79
N ALA A 209 -18.82 -15.93 8.31
CA ALA A 209 -19.09 -15.02 9.41
C ALA A 209 -18.88 -15.73 10.76
N PRO A 210 -18.09 -15.15 11.69
CA PRO A 210 -17.90 -15.77 12.99
C PRO A 210 -19.11 -15.54 13.90
N ASN A 211 -19.53 -16.57 14.64
CA ASN A 211 -20.63 -16.47 15.59
C ASN A 211 -20.45 -15.33 16.61
N GLU A 212 -19.21 -15.15 17.08
CA GLU A 212 -18.83 -13.98 17.87
C GLU A 212 -17.58 -13.34 17.28
N CYS A 213 -17.59 -12.01 17.16
CA CYS A 213 -16.47 -11.22 16.65
C CYS A 213 -15.89 -10.31 17.74
N ASP A 214 -14.68 -10.64 18.20
CA ASP A 214 -13.95 -9.86 19.19
C ASP A 214 -13.27 -8.61 18.59
N ALA A 215 -12.55 -7.85 19.42
CA ALA A 215 -11.85 -6.65 18.97
C ALA A 215 -10.77 -6.92 17.89
N ALA A 216 -10.20 -8.13 17.84
CA ALA A 216 -9.22 -8.50 16.84
C ALA A 216 -9.91 -8.76 15.49
N CYS A 217 -11.00 -9.51 15.51
CA CYS A 217 -11.87 -9.74 14.37
C CYS A 217 -12.41 -8.42 13.77
N ILE A 218 -12.94 -7.53 14.62
CA ILE A 218 -13.41 -6.19 14.19
C ILE A 218 -12.27 -5.36 13.58
N ALA A 219 -11.05 -5.47 14.10
CA ALA A 219 -9.90 -4.76 13.56
C ALA A 219 -9.46 -5.27 12.18
N LEU A 220 -9.81 -6.52 11.82
CA LEU A 220 -9.65 -7.05 10.47
C LEU A 220 -10.76 -6.57 9.52
N GLY A 221 -11.86 -6.02 10.05
CA GLY A 221 -12.99 -5.53 9.27
C GLY A 221 -14.17 -6.50 9.18
N MET A 222 -14.15 -7.57 9.98
CA MET A 222 -15.24 -8.53 10.11
C MET A 222 -16.28 -8.06 11.16
N ASN A 223 -17.44 -8.70 11.17
CA ASN A 223 -18.45 -8.58 12.22
C ASN A 223 -18.96 -9.98 12.61
N ALA A 224 -19.63 -10.05 13.76
CA ALA A 224 -20.31 -11.28 14.15
C ALA A 224 -21.44 -11.58 13.16
N ASP A 225 -21.74 -12.86 12.99
CA ASP A 225 -22.97 -13.29 12.34
C ASP A 225 -24.19 -12.89 13.19
N ASP A 226 -25.31 -12.61 12.54
CA ASP A 226 -26.58 -12.29 13.18
C ASP A 226 -27.59 -13.46 13.11
N ASP A 227 -27.25 -14.54 12.38
CA ASP A 227 -28.04 -15.76 12.13
C ASP A 227 -27.11 -16.98 12.14
N ASP A 228 -26.55 -17.25 13.33
CA ASP A 228 -25.40 -18.12 13.57
C ASP A 228 -25.51 -19.55 13.01
N ASP A 229 -26.72 -20.09 12.84
CA ASP A 229 -26.96 -21.43 12.29
C ASP A 229 -27.58 -21.44 10.88
N GLY A 230 -27.88 -20.26 10.34
CA GLY A 230 -28.35 -20.07 8.97
C GLY A 230 -29.75 -20.61 8.69
N ASP A 231 -30.60 -20.75 9.70
CA ASP A 231 -31.98 -21.23 9.55
C ASP A 231 -32.95 -20.12 9.05
N GLY A 232 -32.52 -18.86 9.13
CA GLY A 232 -33.25 -17.67 8.70
C GLY A 232 -33.89 -16.86 9.82
N VAL A 233 -33.69 -17.22 11.09
CA VAL A 233 -34.14 -16.50 12.28
C VAL A 233 -32.94 -15.86 12.98
N LEU A 234 -32.97 -14.53 13.13
CA LEU A 234 -31.86 -13.83 13.79
C LEU A 234 -31.70 -14.27 15.25
N ASP A 235 -30.46 -14.43 15.72
CA ASP A 235 -30.09 -14.89 17.07
C ASP A 235 -30.85 -14.20 18.22
N VAL A 236 -31.14 -12.90 18.04
CA VAL A 236 -31.83 -12.09 19.06
C VAL A 236 -33.29 -12.48 19.25
N ASN A 237 -33.86 -13.20 18.28
CA ASN A 237 -35.23 -13.68 18.27
C ASN A 237 -35.31 -15.22 18.23
N ASP A 238 -34.18 -15.90 18.38
CA ASP A 238 -34.04 -17.35 18.27
C ASP A 238 -33.76 -17.96 19.67
N ALA A 239 -34.48 -19.03 20.04
CA ALA A 239 -34.27 -19.69 21.32
C ALA A 239 -33.07 -20.66 21.32
N PHE A 240 -32.67 -21.14 20.14
CA PHE A 240 -31.53 -22.01 19.87
C PHE A 240 -30.63 -21.48 18.74
N PRO A 241 -29.93 -20.32 18.92
CA PRO A 241 -29.14 -19.68 17.85
C PRO A 241 -27.94 -20.48 17.28
N LEU A 242 -27.74 -21.75 17.65
CA LEU A 242 -26.59 -22.55 17.20
C LEU A 242 -27.02 -23.93 16.68
N ASP A 243 -28.31 -24.18 16.50
CA ASP A 243 -28.86 -25.50 16.21
C ASP A 243 -29.75 -25.50 14.96
N PHE A 244 -29.09 -25.61 13.80
CA PHE A 244 -29.75 -25.72 12.51
C PHE A 244 -30.82 -26.83 12.41
N ILE A 245 -30.76 -27.88 13.25
CA ILE A 245 -31.71 -29.00 13.20
C ILE A 245 -32.67 -28.91 14.38
N GLU A 246 -33.80 -28.27 14.13
CA GLU A 246 -35.02 -28.35 14.94
C GLU A 246 -35.61 -29.77 14.94
N ASP A 247 -34.99 -30.70 15.67
CA ASP A 247 -35.52 -32.04 15.93
C ASP A 247 -36.73 -31.99 16.91
N SER A 248 -37.10 -30.78 17.38
CA SER A 248 -38.37 -30.44 18.01
C SER A 248 -39.32 -29.73 17.04
N LEU A 249 -40.61 -30.07 17.08
CA LEU A 249 -41.63 -29.30 16.37
C LEU A 249 -41.74 -27.91 17.01
N ASP A 250 -41.14 -26.91 16.39
CA ASP A 250 -41.35 -25.48 16.70
C ASP A 250 -42.86 -25.18 16.63
N THR A 251 -43.45 -24.88 17.78
CA THR A 251 -44.91 -24.78 17.93
C THR A 251 -45.38 -23.33 17.97
N ASP A 252 -44.47 -22.38 18.15
CA ASP A 252 -44.72 -20.95 18.37
C ASP A 252 -43.96 -20.02 17.42
N ASN A 253 -43.10 -20.59 16.57
CA ASN A 253 -42.46 -19.91 15.45
C ASN A 253 -41.47 -18.83 15.89
N ASP A 254 -40.76 -19.07 16.99
CA ASP A 254 -39.75 -18.20 17.62
C ASP A 254 -38.33 -18.78 17.61
N GLY A 255 -38.06 -19.74 16.71
CA GLY A 255 -36.80 -20.49 16.70
C GLY A 255 -36.74 -21.41 17.91
#